data_AF-A0A7V4SY31-F1
#
_entry.id   AF-A0A7V4SY31-F1
#
_cell.length_a   1.000
_cell.length_b   1.000
_cell.length_c   1.000
_cell.angle_alpha   90.00
_cell.angle_beta   90.00
_cell.angle_gamma   90.00
#
_symmetry.space_group_name_H-M   'P 1'
#
loop_
_entity.id
_entity.type
_entity.pdbx_description
1 polymer ?
#
loop_
_entity_poly.entity_id
_entity_poly.type
_entity_poly.pdbx_seq_one_letter_code
_entity_poly.pdbx_strand_id
1 'polypeptide(L)' 'MLDLKEIAARLDAEEKLKLTYRFPVRLADGQVDYETRCDRLLDVAEEANLLYVSHQGEVIWVKLDEAIAVAPDDGK' A
#
# COMPACT_ATOMS: atom_id res chain seq x y z
N MET A 1 8.59 -2.94 -11.37
CA MET A 1 7.26 -2.31 -11.42
C MET A 1 6.29 -3.32 -10.87
N LEU A 2 5.48 -2.97 -9.88
CA LEU A 2 4.50 -3.89 -9.29
C LEU A 2 3.42 -4.21 -10.34
N ASP A 3 3.04 -5.48 -10.45
CA ASP A 3 1.98 -5.92 -11.35
C ASP A 3 0.65 -5.94 -10.58
N LEU A 4 -0.20 -4.94 -10.83
CA LEU A 4 -1.49 -4.82 -10.14
C LEU A 4 -2.45 -5.96 -10.50
N LYS A 5 -2.32 -6.58 -11.68
CA LYS A 5 -3.15 -7.74 -12.07
C LYS A 5 -2.81 -8.96 -11.23
N GLU A 6 -1.51 -9.20 -11.05
CA GLU A 6 -1.04 -10.30 -10.20
C GLU A 6 -1.47 -10.09 -8.75
N ILE A 7 -1.34 -8.86 -8.25
CA ILE A 7 -1.73 -8.50 -6.88
C ILE A 7 -3.24 -8.67 -6.68
N ALA A 8 -4.07 -8.20 -7.63
CA ALA A 8 -5.52 -8.38 -7.61
C ALA A 8 -5.89 -9.86 -7.53
N ALA A 9 -5.31 -10.69 -8.42
CA ALA A 9 -5.58 -12.12 -8.45
C ALA A 9 -5.20 -12.83 -7.14
N ARG A 10 -4.15 -12.37 -6.45
CA ARG A 10 -3.75 -12.89 -5.13
C ARG A 10 -4.73 -12.48 -4.03
N LEU A 11 -5.23 -11.24 -4.04
CA LEU A 11 -6.28 -10.79 -3.12
C LEU A 11 -7.59 -11.55 -3.35
N ASP A 12 -7.97 -11.78 -4.61
CA ASP A 12 -9.14 -12.59 -4.99
C ASP A 12 -9.02 -14.05 -4.53
N ALA A 13 -7.79 -14.57 -4.42
CA ALA A 13 -7.48 -15.88 -3.83
C ALA A 13 -7.49 -15.87 -2.30
N GLU A 14 -8.01 -14.80 -1.67
CA GLU A 14 -8.05 -14.57 -0.22
C GLU A 14 -6.66 -14.56 0.45
N GLU A 15 -5.59 -14.32 -0.33
CA GLU A 15 -4.24 -14.19 0.21
C GLU A 15 -4.14 -12.89 1.03
N LYS A 16 -3.60 -12.98 2.25
CA LYS A 16 -3.32 -11.79 3.04
C LYS A 16 -2.03 -11.17 2.55
N LEU A 17 -2.11 -9.96 2.03
CA LEU A 17 -0.96 -9.21 1.54
C LEU A 17 -0.73 -7.96 2.38
N LYS A 18 0.50 -7.49 2.39
CA LYS A 18 0.91 -6.19 2.93
C LYS A 18 1.63 -5.38 1.85
N LEU A 19 1.40 -4.07 1.87
CA LEU A 19 2.03 -3.11 0.99
C LEU A 19 3.05 -2.31 1.80
N THR A 20 4.27 -2.27 1.32
CA THR A 20 5.29 -1.30 1.72
C THR A 20 5.23 -0.10 0.77
N TYR A 21 5.13 1.12 1.31
CA TYR A 21 4.94 2.34 0.52
C TYR A 21 5.54 3.57 1.20
N ARG A 22 5.75 4.62 0.41
CA ARG A 22 6.17 5.95 0.86
C ARG A 22 4.96 6.74 1.35
N PHE A 23 5.03 7.25 2.57
CA PHE A 23 3.98 8.03 3.20
C PHE A 23 4.48 9.43 3.54
N PRO A 24 3.82 10.49 3.04
CA PRO A 24 4.24 11.86 3.31
C PRO A 24 3.87 12.25 4.75
N VAL A 25 4.87 12.66 5.52
CA VAL A 25 4.71 13.21 6.88
C VAL A 25 5.03 14.70 6.86
N ARG A 26 4.14 15.51 7.43
CA ARG A 26 4.38 16.94 7.61
C ARG A 26 5.17 17.17 8.89
N LEU A 27 6.33 17.79 8.75
CA LEU A 27 7.17 18.21 9.87
C LEU A 27 6.66 19.52 10.47
N ALA A 28 7.08 19.80 11.71
CA ALA A 28 6.64 20.98 12.47
C ALA A 28 7.05 22.32 11.84
N ASP A 29 8.07 22.31 10.99
CA ASP A 29 8.56 23.47 10.23
C ASP A 29 7.83 23.68 8.89
N GLY A 30 6.83 22.83 8.58
CA GLY A 30 6.06 22.87 7.34
C GLY A 30 6.67 22.13 6.17
N GLN A 31 7.83 21.48 6.34
CA GLN A 31 8.40 20.61 5.31
C GLN A 31 7.63 19.29 5.21
N VAL A 32 7.67 18.67 4.03
CA VAL A 32 7.15 17.31 3.81
C VAL A 32 8.35 16.39 3.72
N ASP A 33 8.39 15.42 4.64
CA ASP A 33 9.32 14.31 4.60
C ASP A 33 8.56 13.02 4.20
N TYR A 34 9.29 11.97 3.87
CA TYR A 34 8.72 10.70 3.44
C TYR A 34 9.21 9.56 4.31
N GLU A 35 8.27 8.86 4.94
CA GLU A 35 8.55 7.66 5.71
C GLU A 35 8.14 6.42 4.93
N THR A 36 8.84 5.31 5.16
CA THR A 36 8.42 4.01 4.65
C THR A 36 7.45 3.38 5.65
N ARG A 37 6.24 3.08 5.20
CA ARG A 37 5.21 2.39 5.97
C ARG A 37 4.91 1.04 5.36
N CYS A 38 4.41 0.12 6.18
CA CYS A 38 4.02 -1.21 5.77
C CYS A 38 2.69 -1.56 6.43
N ASP A 39 1.65 -1.66 5.63
CA ASP A 39 0.28 -1.87 6.10
C ASP A 39 -0.41 -2.97 5.30
N ARG A 40 -1.50 -3.51 5.85
CA ARG A 40 -2.27 -4.56 5.20
C ARG A 40 -2.90 -4.03 3.92
N LEU A 41 -2.67 -4.71 2.80
CA LEU A 41 -3.30 -4.44 1.53
C LEU A 41 -4.72 -5.01 1.56
N LEU A 42 -5.69 -4.17 1.18
CA LEU A 42 -7.11 -4.49 1.18
C LEU A 42 -7.61 -4.74 -0.23
N ASP A 43 -7.22 -3.88 -1.16
CA ASP A 43 -7.73 -3.90 -2.53
C ASP A 43 -6.77 -3.18 -3.49
N VAL A 44 -6.95 -3.37 -4.79
CA VAL A 44 -6.22 -2.64 -5.84
C VAL A 44 -7.18 -2.17 -6.94
N ALA A 45 -7.01 -0.93 -7.37
CA ALA A 45 -7.70 -0.40 -8.54
C ALA A 45 -6.71 -0.27 -9.70
N GLU A 46 -6.68 -1.31 -10.53
CA GLU A 46 -5.76 -1.43 -11.67
C GLU A 46 -5.86 -0.25 -12.63
N GLU A 47 -7.08 0.15 -13.01
CA GLU A 47 -7.31 1.23 -13.98
C GLU A 47 -6.84 2.60 -13.45
N ALA A 48 -6.82 2.77 -12.13
CA ALA A 48 -6.42 4.01 -11.46
C ALA A 48 -4.96 4.00 -10.99
N ASN A 49 -4.25 2.87 -11.09
CA ASN A 49 -2.93 2.66 -10.49
C ASN A 49 -2.92 2.97 -8.97
N LEU A 50 -3.96 2.55 -8.25
CA LEU A 50 -4.10 2.76 -6.81
C LEU A 50 -4.13 1.44 -6.05
N LEU A 51 -3.56 1.45 -4.85
CA LEU A 51 -3.58 0.36 -3.89
C LEU A 51 -4.23 0.84 -2.59
N TYR A 52 -5.19 0.09 -2.05
CA TYR A 52 -5.90 0.44 -0.83
C TYR A 52 -5.33 -0.33 0.35
N VAL A 53 -4.93 0.37 1.40
CA VAL A 53 -4.35 -0.23 2.61
C VAL A 53 -5.12 0.16 3.86
N SER A 54 -5.09 -0.71 4.87
CA SER A 54 -5.58 -0.38 6.21
C SER A 54 -4.47 0.27 7.02
N HIS A 55 -4.49 1.60 7.12
CA HIS A 55 -3.53 2.37 7.90
C HIS A 55 -4.18 2.88 9.19
N GLN A 56 -3.72 2.41 10.35
CA GLN A 56 -4.21 2.84 11.67
C GLN A 56 -5.74 2.72 11.87
N GLY A 57 -6.37 1.74 11.22
CA GLY A 57 -7.83 1.53 11.28
C GLY A 57 -8.63 2.34 10.24
N GLU A 58 -7.97 3.17 9.45
CA GLU A 58 -8.56 3.87 8.31
C GLU A 58 -8.14 3.21 6.98
N VAL A 59 -8.97 3.40 5.95
CA VAL A 59 -8.63 2.95 4.59
C VAL A 59 -8.05 4.15 3.84
N ILE A 60 -6.80 4.03 3.41
CA ILE A 60 -6.14 5.03 2.57
C ILE A 60 -5.80 4.41 1.21
N TRP A 61 -5.63 5.27 0.21
CA TRP A 61 -5.13 4.88 -1.10
C TRP A 61 -3.67 5.31 -1.26
N VAL A 62 -2.90 4.46 -1.92
CA VAL A 62 -1.49 4.65 -2.22
C VAL A 62 -1.33 4.56 -3.73
N LYS A 63 -0.61 5.50 -4.32
CA LYS A 63 -0.31 5.46 -5.76
C LYS A 63 0.76 4.41 -6.06
N LEU A 64 0.70 3.82 -7.25
CA LEU A 64 1.67 2.84 -7.70
C LEU A 64 3.12 3.35 -7.70
N ASP A 65 3.36 4.64 -7.89
CA ASP A 65 4.70 5.26 -7.83
C ASP A 65 5.22 5.45 -6.39
N GLU A 66 4.32 5.54 -5.40
CA GLU A 66 4.64 5.56 -3.97
C GLU A 66 4.79 4.14 -3.40
N ALA A 67 4.26 3.13 -4.07
CA ALA A 67 4.37 1.73 -3.69
C ALA A 67 5.80 1.19 -3.91
N ILE A 68 6.35 0.54 -2.88
CA ILE A 68 7.71 -0.01 -2.86
C ILE A 68 7.68 -1.51 -3.11
N ALA A 69 6.87 -2.25 -2.34
CA ALA A 69 6.81 -3.71 -2.42
C ALA A 69 5.48 -4.27 -1.91
N VAL A 70 5.00 -5.36 -2.50
CA VAL A 70 3.90 -6.17 -1.97
C VAL A 70 4.45 -7.53 -1.56
N ALA A 71 4.12 -7.94 -0.34
CA ALA A 71 4.56 -9.22 0.22
C ALA A 71 3.39 -9.92 0.93
N PRO A 72 3.47 -11.24 1.16
CA PRO A 72 2.55 -11.92 2.06
C PRO A 72 2.56 -11.29 3.45
N ASP A 73 1.38 -11.20 4.06
CA ASP A 73 1.20 -10.81 5.44
C ASP A 73 1.26 -12.07 6.33
N ASP A 74 2.47 -12.41 6.76
CA ASP A 74 2.75 -13.57 7.63
C ASP A 74 2.19 -13.41 9.07
N GLY A 75 1.47 -12.33 9.38
CA GLY A 75 0.66 -12.20 10.60
C GLY A 75 1.44 -12.26 11.92
N LYS A 76 2.71 -11.82 11.94
CA LYS A 76 3.46 -11.65 13.19
C LYS A 76 3.00 -10.44 13.99
#